data_AF-A0A7S1WU88-F1
#
_entry.id   AF-A0A7S1WU88-F1
#
_cell.length_a   1.000
_cell.length_b   1.000
_cell.length_c   1.000
_cell.angle_alpha   90.00
_cell.angle_beta   90.00
_cell.angle_gamma   90.00
#
_symmetry.space_group_name_H-M   'P 1'
#
loop_
_entity.id
_entity.type
_entity.pdbx_description
1 polymer ?
#
loop_
_entity_poly.entity_id
_entity_poly.type
_entity_poly.pdbx_seq_one_letter_code
_entity_poly.pdbx_strand_id
1 'polypeptide(L)'
;QVLKGARAVASVGAAAMVAWLGHKAPKRPHTVQEGRKKILKTVDWYNRNGNLVSEIDVKDVRTVLFAIEPHKALEILKGLDGQSDSIENPTQWIKEAAEEDVPQLDAKVGKTLTWYMTQGKLQQDIEFEAVRPLLACLPPHIALEVLGGLNGKEESINNPTAWLIRAAESHIERLGDEVLQAQAAEWPAGREGTTWTADGIVSRGPIPSSRSGPTPS
;
A
#
# COMPACT_ATOMS: atom_id res chain seq x y z
N GLN A 1 -16.90 28.50 -70.53
CA GLN A 1 -16.96 28.43 -69.06
C GLN A 1 -17.39 27.02 -68.70
N VAL A 2 -16.46 26.22 -68.16
CA VAL A 2 -16.70 24.81 -67.79
C VAL A 2 -16.34 24.68 -66.31
N LEU A 3 -17.33 24.23 -65.52
CA LEU A 3 -17.31 24.17 -64.06
C LEU A 3 -16.29 23.12 -63.56
N LYS A 4 -15.31 23.56 -62.76
CA LYS A 4 -14.43 22.70 -61.96
C LYS A 4 -15.19 22.28 -60.70
N GLY A 5 -15.70 21.04 -60.70
CA GLY A 5 -16.32 20.40 -59.55
C GLY A 5 -15.28 19.76 -58.62
N ALA A 6 -15.31 20.17 -57.35
CA ALA A 6 -14.47 19.66 -56.28
C ALA A 6 -14.81 18.20 -55.91
N ARG A 7 -13.79 17.37 -55.72
CA ARG A 7 -13.88 16.07 -55.04
C ARG A 7 -12.94 16.08 -53.84
N ALA A 8 -13.51 16.25 -52.66
CA ALA A 8 -12.89 15.91 -51.38
C ALA A 8 -13.91 15.06 -50.64
N VAL A 9 -13.66 13.75 -50.56
CA VAL A 9 -14.45 12.85 -49.71
C VAL A 9 -13.48 12.08 -48.83
N ALA A 10 -13.75 12.21 -47.54
CA ALA A 10 -12.97 11.79 -46.40
C ALA A 10 -12.65 10.28 -46.40
N SER A 11 -11.40 9.95 -46.06
CA SER A 11 -10.98 8.62 -45.64
C SER A 11 -10.08 8.77 -44.41
N VAL A 12 -10.66 9.18 -43.29
CA VAL A 12 -10.01 9.16 -41.98
C VAL A 12 -11.02 8.57 -41.00
N GLY A 13 -11.02 7.26 -40.81
CA GLY A 13 -12.00 6.66 -39.89
C GLY A 13 -11.97 5.15 -39.64
N ALA A 14 -10.97 4.40 -40.11
CA ALA A 14 -10.96 2.93 -39.93
C ALA A 14 -9.72 2.38 -39.20
N ALA A 15 -8.70 3.19 -38.89
CA ALA A 15 -7.45 2.71 -38.29
C ALA A 15 -7.41 2.73 -36.75
N ALA A 16 -8.42 3.29 -36.07
CA ALA A 16 -8.42 3.45 -34.61
C ALA A 16 -9.17 2.34 -33.82
N MET A 17 -9.80 1.37 -34.49
CA MET A 17 -10.62 0.33 -33.83
C MET A 17 -9.91 -1.00 -33.57
N VAL A 18 -8.71 -1.23 -34.10
CA VAL A 18 -8.00 -2.53 -33.96
C VAL A 18 -6.95 -2.53 -32.83
N ALA A 19 -6.64 -1.38 -32.24
CA ALA A 19 -5.65 -1.28 -31.15
C ALA A 19 -6.20 -1.56 -29.74
N TRP A 20 -7.50 -1.90 -29.59
CA TRP A 20 -8.17 -2.08 -28.30
C TRP A 20 -8.68 -3.51 -28.08
N LEU A 21 -7.88 -4.54 -28.38
CA LEU A 21 -8.27 -5.95 -28.19
C LEU A 21 -7.27 -6.77 -27.36
N GLY A 22 -6.33 -6.14 -26.64
CA GLY A 22 -5.29 -6.86 -25.89
C GLY A 22 -4.94 -6.35 -24.49
N HIS A 23 -5.49 -5.22 -24.04
CA HIS A 23 -5.21 -4.74 -22.69
C HIS A 23 -5.99 -5.59 -21.67
N LYS A 24 -5.32 -6.60 -21.10
CA LYS A 24 -5.80 -7.31 -19.91
C LYS A 24 -6.24 -6.26 -18.90
N ALA A 25 -7.48 -6.37 -18.42
CA ALA A 25 -8.01 -5.47 -17.40
C ALA A 25 -6.98 -5.34 -16.26
N PRO A 26 -6.74 -4.11 -15.75
CA PRO A 26 -5.77 -3.90 -14.69
C PRO A 26 -6.14 -4.82 -13.52
N LYS A 27 -5.19 -5.65 -13.09
CA LYS A 27 -5.38 -6.51 -11.92
C LYS A 27 -5.70 -5.58 -10.75
N ARG A 28 -6.77 -5.91 -10.01
CA ARG A 28 -7.13 -5.16 -8.81
C ARG A 28 -5.91 -5.13 -7.86
N PRO A 29 -5.60 -3.98 -7.24
CA PRO A 29 -4.54 -3.93 -6.23
C PRO A 29 -4.85 -4.97 -5.15
N HIS A 30 -3.82 -5.73 -4.77
CA HIS A 30 -3.97 -6.71 -3.70
C HIS A 30 -4.23 -5.99 -2.38
N THR A 31 -5.14 -6.54 -1.58
CA THR A 31 -5.31 -6.04 -0.21
C THR A 31 -4.03 -6.29 0.60
N VAL A 32 -3.76 -5.47 1.62
CA VAL A 32 -2.56 -5.62 2.45
C VAL A 32 -2.50 -7.03 3.07
N GLN A 33 -3.64 -7.57 3.46
CA GLN A 33 -3.77 -8.93 4.02
C GLN A 33 -3.45 -10.02 2.98
N GLU A 34 -3.91 -9.87 1.74
CA GLU A 34 -3.53 -10.78 0.66
C GLU A 34 -2.03 -10.72 0.37
N GLY A 35 -1.45 -9.51 0.38
CA GLY A 35 -0.03 -9.28 0.24
C GLY A 35 0.77 -10.04 1.31
N ARG A 36 0.40 -9.87 2.58
CA ARG A 36 1.01 -10.59 3.72
C ARG A 36 0.92 -12.11 3.58
N LYS A 37 -0.26 -12.64 3.24
CA LYS A 37 -0.44 -14.08 3.00
C LYS A 37 0.43 -14.58 1.84
N LYS A 38 0.57 -13.77 0.79
CA LYS A 38 1.41 -14.10 -0.37
C LYS A 38 2.88 -14.13 -0.01
N ILE A 39 3.37 -13.15 0.76
CA ILE A 39 4.75 -13.12 1.28
C ILE A 39 5.05 -14.41 2.05
N LEU A 40 4.20 -14.78 3.02
CA LEU A 40 4.42 -16.00 3.82
C LEU A 40 4.42 -17.27 2.97
N LYS A 41 3.53 -17.37 1.99
CA LYS A 41 3.52 -18.49 1.04
C LYS A 41 4.79 -18.53 0.18
N THR A 42 5.31 -17.38 -0.21
CA THR A 42 6.55 -17.28 -0.98
C THR A 42 7.74 -17.70 -0.15
N VAL A 43 7.84 -17.26 1.11
CA VAL A 43 8.89 -17.72 2.04
C VAL A 43 8.82 -19.23 2.26
N ASP A 44 7.64 -19.78 2.53
CA ASP A 44 7.43 -21.23 2.67
C ASP A 44 7.80 -22.00 1.39
N TRP A 45 7.52 -21.43 0.22
CA TRP A 45 7.95 -22.00 -1.05
C TRP A 45 9.48 -22.02 -1.18
N TYR A 46 10.18 -20.94 -0.81
CA TYR A 46 11.64 -20.86 -0.83
C TYR A 46 12.28 -21.84 0.16
N ASN A 47 11.73 -22.01 1.36
CA ASN A 47 12.22 -23.02 2.31
C ASN A 47 12.10 -24.45 1.77
N ARG A 48 11.13 -24.72 0.89
CA ARG A 48 10.93 -26.06 0.31
C ARG A 48 11.62 -26.29 -1.04
N ASN A 49 11.77 -25.26 -1.86
CA ASN A 49 12.18 -25.41 -3.27
C ASN A 49 13.36 -24.50 -3.65
N GLY A 50 13.75 -23.55 -2.80
CA GLY A 50 14.70 -22.50 -3.14
C GLY A 50 16.17 -22.88 -3.05
N ASN A 51 16.49 -24.15 -2.75
CA ASN A 51 17.88 -24.65 -2.59
C ASN A 51 18.75 -23.76 -1.66
N LEU A 52 18.15 -23.23 -0.61
CA LEU A 52 18.83 -22.33 0.32
C LEU A 52 19.86 -23.10 1.16
N VAL A 53 21.00 -22.46 1.46
CA VAL A 53 22.03 -23.02 2.35
C VAL A 53 21.47 -23.30 3.75
N SER A 54 20.58 -22.42 4.24
CA SER A 54 19.86 -22.59 5.50
C SER A 54 18.40 -22.15 5.36
N GLU A 55 17.52 -22.70 6.21
CA GLU A 55 16.09 -22.37 6.19
C GLU A 55 15.84 -20.93 6.67
N ILE A 56 14.87 -20.24 6.05
CA ILE A 56 14.45 -18.91 6.50
C ILE A 56 13.55 -19.03 7.74
N ASP A 57 13.93 -18.37 8.84
CA ASP A 57 13.06 -18.28 10.02
C ASP A 57 11.90 -17.32 9.74
N VAL A 58 10.73 -17.92 9.48
CA VAL A 58 9.49 -17.19 9.17
C VAL A 58 9.11 -16.21 10.28
N LYS A 59 9.39 -16.51 11.56
CA LYS A 59 8.98 -15.63 12.66
C LYS A 59 9.77 -14.33 12.65
N ASP A 60 11.07 -14.43 12.42
CA ASP A 60 11.97 -13.29 12.43
C ASP A 60 11.77 -12.41 11.20
N VAL A 61 11.68 -13.00 10.00
CA VAL A 61 11.51 -12.22 8.77
C VAL A 61 10.11 -11.64 8.63
N ARG A 62 9.09 -12.29 9.22
CA ARG A 62 7.70 -11.82 9.12
C ARG A 62 7.54 -10.40 9.64
N THR A 63 8.17 -10.08 10.77
CA THR A 63 8.04 -8.76 11.40
C THR A 63 8.59 -7.66 10.48
N VAL A 64 9.75 -7.89 9.87
CA VAL A 64 10.42 -6.91 9.01
C VAL A 64 9.73 -6.81 7.65
N LEU A 65 9.37 -7.94 7.03
CA LEU A 65 8.69 -7.96 5.73
C LEU A 65 7.26 -7.39 5.79
N PHE A 66 6.59 -7.46 6.94
CA PHE A 66 5.23 -6.92 7.10
C PHE A 66 5.20 -5.41 7.33
N ALA A 67 6.37 -4.82 7.61
CA ALA A 67 6.53 -3.39 7.80
C ALA A 67 6.93 -2.63 6.53
N ILE A 68 7.13 -3.34 5.42
CA ILE A 68 7.32 -2.76 4.11
C ILE A 68 6.13 -3.07 3.21
N GLU A 69 6.00 -2.34 2.11
CA GLU A 69 4.91 -2.59 1.17
C GLU A 69 5.02 -4.00 0.57
N PRO A 70 3.89 -4.73 0.40
CA PRO A 70 3.95 -6.13 -0.03
C PRO A 70 4.61 -6.35 -1.39
N HIS A 71 4.60 -5.34 -2.27
CA HIS A 71 5.28 -5.39 -3.55
C HIS A 71 6.80 -5.46 -3.36
N LYS A 72 7.36 -4.51 -2.59
CA LYS A 72 8.80 -4.45 -2.28
C LYS A 72 9.28 -5.70 -1.54
N ALA A 73 8.51 -6.19 -0.57
CA ALA A 73 8.81 -7.44 0.11
C ALA A 73 8.97 -8.62 -0.86
N LEU A 74 8.09 -8.73 -1.86
CA LEU A 74 8.17 -9.78 -2.87
C LEU A 74 9.33 -9.55 -3.85
N GLU A 75 9.74 -8.30 -4.11
CA GLU A 75 10.93 -7.99 -4.90
C GLU A 75 12.21 -8.41 -4.18
N ILE A 76 12.32 -8.14 -2.88
CA ILE A 76 13.43 -8.61 -2.03
C ILE A 76 13.51 -10.14 -2.05
N LEU A 77 12.37 -10.82 -1.83
CA LEU A 77 12.32 -12.28 -1.88
C LEU A 77 12.70 -12.83 -3.26
N LYS A 78 12.31 -12.15 -4.34
CA LYS A 78 12.71 -12.52 -5.70
C LYS A 78 14.22 -12.32 -5.93
N GLY A 79 14.85 -11.37 -5.23
CA GLY A 79 16.30 -11.19 -5.23
C GLY A 79 17.07 -12.43 -4.79
N LEU A 80 16.48 -13.28 -3.93
CA LEU A 80 17.09 -14.54 -3.50
C LEU A 80 17.21 -15.58 -4.62
N ASP A 81 16.36 -15.54 -5.65
CA ASP A 81 16.26 -16.57 -6.70
C ASP A 81 17.54 -16.72 -7.55
N GLY A 82 18.45 -15.73 -7.48
CA GLY A 82 19.76 -15.78 -8.14
C GLY A 82 20.96 -15.91 -7.19
N GLN A 83 20.74 -15.88 -5.87
CA GLN A 83 21.79 -15.81 -4.86
C GLN A 83 21.63 -16.87 -3.75
N SER A 84 20.63 -17.74 -3.85
CA SER A 84 20.29 -18.78 -2.87
C SER A 84 21.48 -19.61 -2.41
N ASP A 85 22.37 -19.98 -3.36
CA ASP A 85 23.50 -20.86 -3.11
C ASP A 85 24.72 -20.11 -2.54
N SER A 86 24.76 -18.78 -2.69
CA SER A 86 25.87 -17.92 -2.25
C SER A 86 25.64 -17.30 -0.87
N ILE A 87 24.39 -17.23 -0.41
CA ILE A 87 24.03 -16.60 0.86
C ILE A 87 24.02 -17.65 1.97
N GLU A 88 24.94 -17.51 2.92
CA GLU A 88 25.07 -18.42 4.07
C GLU A 88 23.86 -18.35 5.02
N ASN A 89 23.36 -17.13 5.27
CA ASN A 89 22.21 -16.87 6.15
C ASN A 89 21.15 -16.01 5.43
N PRO A 90 20.15 -16.63 4.78
CA PRO A 90 19.12 -15.91 4.03
C PRO A 90 18.20 -15.12 4.96
N THR A 91 17.98 -15.57 6.20
CA THR A 91 17.19 -14.84 7.21
C THR A 91 17.81 -13.46 7.48
N GLN A 92 19.11 -13.41 7.73
CA GLN A 92 19.82 -12.16 7.98
C GLN A 92 19.82 -11.26 6.75
N TRP A 93 20.11 -11.83 5.57
CA TRP A 93 20.12 -11.08 4.32
C TRP A 93 18.77 -10.41 4.04
N ILE A 94 17.65 -11.13 4.24
CA ILE A 94 16.30 -10.56 4.06
C ILE A 94 16.05 -9.43 5.05
N LYS A 95 16.50 -9.55 6.30
CA LYS A 95 16.33 -8.50 7.31
C LYS A 95 17.08 -7.22 6.91
N GLU A 96 18.33 -7.35 6.48
CA GLU A 96 19.15 -6.23 6.03
C GLU A 96 18.54 -5.55 4.78
N ALA A 97 18.14 -6.35 3.78
CA ALA A 97 17.50 -5.83 2.57
C ALA A 97 16.15 -5.16 2.86
N ALA A 98 15.34 -5.74 3.75
CA ALA A 98 14.06 -5.16 4.13
C ALA A 98 14.23 -3.87 4.95
N GLU A 99 15.25 -3.81 5.82
CA GLU A 99 15.54 -2.63 6.64
C GLU A 99 15.89 -1.39 5.81
N GLU A 100 16.55 -1.56 4.67
CA GLU A 100 16.83 -0.47 3.72
C GLU A 100 15.53 0.14 3.14
N ASP A 101 14.50 -0.68 2.95
CA ASP A 101 13.20 -0.28 2.41
C ASP A 101 12.18 0.17 3.46
N VAL A 102 12.49 0.03 4.76
CA VAL A 102 11.58 0.48 5.83
C VAL A 102 11.46 2.00 5.77
N PRO A 103 10.23 2.55 5.69
CA PRO A 103 10.03 3.99 5.72
C PRO A 103 10.63 4.57 7.00
N GLN A 104 11.32 5.71 6.89
CA GLN A 104 11.92 6.34 8.05
C GLN A 104 10.83 6.78 9.03
N LEU A 105 10.99 6.41 10.29
CA LEU A 105 10.06 6.80 11.36
C LEU A 105 10.06 8.33 11.50
N ASP A 106 8.87 8.91 11.60
CA ASP A 106 8.72 10.34 11.82
C ASP A 106 9.47 10.79 13.09
N ALA A 107 10.24 11.88 12.98
CA ALA A 107 11.12 12.34 14.05
C ALA A 107 10.38 12.65 15.35
N LYS A 108 9.11 13.06 15.29
CA LYS A 108 8.28 13.31 16.48
C LYS A 108 7.88 12.01 17.15
N VAL A 109 7.44 11.03 16.36
CA VAL A 109 7.09 9.68 16.86
C VAL A 109 8.31 9.04 17.52
N GLY A 110 9.49 9.12 16.87
CA GLY A 110 10.75 8.62 17.43
C GLY A 110 11.10 9.27 18.77
N LYS A 111 11.03 10.60 18.87
CA LYS A 111 11.28 11.32 20.13
C LYS A 111 10.33 10.91 21.26
N THR A 112 9.04 10.76 20.95
CA THR A 112 8.04 10.32 21.95
C THR A 112 8.32 8.89 22.40
N LEU A 113 8.69 8.00 21.49
CA LEU A 113 9.08 6.63 21.83
C LEU A 113 10.33 6.61 22.73
N THR A 114 11.36 7.39 22.39
CA THR A 114 12.57 7.54 23.24
C THR A 114 12.24 8.13 24.61
N TRP A 115 11.28 9.05 24.69
CA TRP A 115 10.82 9.59 25.98
C TRP A 115 10.20 8.48 26.84
N TYR A 116 9.36 7.62 26.29
CA TYR A 116 8.80 6.47 27.05
C TYR A 116 9.87 5.49 27.50
N MET A 117 10.89 5.21 26.67
CA MET A 117 12.01 4.34 27.05
C MET A 117 12.84 4.92 28.21
N THR A 118 12.95 6.25 28.29
CA THR A 118 13.79 6.91 29.29
C THR A 118 13.05 7.35 30.55
N GLN A 119 11.77 7.70 30.45
CA GLN A 119 10.97 8.32 31.51
C GLN A 119 9.68 7.55 31.84
N GLY A 120 9.27 6.59 31.01
CA GLY A 120 7.93 6.02 31.03
C GLY A 120 7.57 5.12 32.21
N LYS A 121 8.47 4.89 33.19
CA LYS A 121 8.25 3.98 34.34
C LYS A 121 7.61 2.64 33.96
N LEU A 122 7.94 2.13 32.77
CA LEU A 122 7.38 0.89 32.25
C LEU A 122 7.95 -0.30 33.02
N GLN A 123 7.19 -1.38 33.12
CA GLN A 123 7.68 -2.61 33.77
C GLN A 123 8.84 -3.27 33.02
N GLN A 124 8.92 -3.06 31.70
CA GLN A 124 9.96 -3.58 30.82
C GLN A 124 10.34 -2.52 29.79
N ASP A 125 11.57 -2.58 29.29
CA ASP A 125 12.03 -1.69 28.23
C ASP A 125 11.31 -1.99 26.91
N ILE A 126 11.06 -0.95 26.12
CA ILE A 126 10.50 -1.09 24.79
C ILE A 126 11.62 -1.42 23.80
N GLU A 127 11.46 -2.51 23.06
CA GLU A 127 12.40 -2.87 21.99
C GLU A 127 12.15 -1.97 20.76
N PHE A 128 12.99 -0.96 20.59
CA PHE A 128 12.84 0.04 19.54
C PHE A 128 12.79 -0.59 18.14
N GLU A 129 13.68 -1.53 17.83
CA GLU A 129 13.74 -2.16 16.50
C GLU A 129 12.53 -3.03 16.18
N ALA A 130 11.89 -3.63 17.18
CA ALA A 130 10.69 -4.43 16.97
C ALA A 130 9.46 -3.54 16.66
N VAL A 131 9.37 -2.37 17.31
CA VAL A 131 8.20 -1.48 17.23
C VAL A 131 8.33 -0.44 16.10
N ARG A 132 9.54 0.06 15.85
CA ARG A 132 9.84 1.09 14.82
C ARG A 132 9.18 0.80 13.47
N PRO A 133 9.33 -0.39 12.86
CA PRO A 133 8.94 -0.58 11.48
C PRO A 133 7.40 -0.62 11.35
N LEU A 134 6.68 -1.06 12.40
CA LEU A 134 5.21 -0.99 12.44
C LEU A 134 4.69 0.44 12.64
N LEU A 135 5.34 1.23 13.51
CA LEU A 135 4.95 2.63 13.68
C LEU A 135 5.25 3.48 12.44
N ALA A 136 6.30 3.14 11.68
CA ALA A 136 6.63 3.82 10.43
C ALA A 136 5.60 3.59 9.31
N CYS A 137 4.84 2.49 9.38
CA CYS A 137 3.72 2.23 8.47
C CYS A 137 2.49 3.09 8.76
N LEU A 138 2.42 3.71 9.94
CA LEU A 138 1.27 4.47 10.38
C LEU A 138 1.44 5.96 10.06
N PRO A 139 0.36 6.69 9.71
CA PRO A 139 0.39 8.14 9.70
C PRO A 139 0.86 8.68 11.06
N PRO A 140 1.69 9.74 11.11
CA PRO A 140 2.30 10.20 12.36
C PRO A 140 1.30 10.50 13.49
N HIS A 141 0.12 11.00 13.16
CA HIS A 141 -0.92 11.28 14.15
C HIS A 141 -1.49 10.00 14.79
N ILE A 142 -1.69 8.94 14.01
CA ILE A 142 -2.14 7.62 14.52
C ILE A 142 -1.02 6.96 15.32
N ALA A 143 0.23 7.04 14.87
CA ALA A 143 1.36 6.51 15.63
C ALA A 143 1.48 7.17 17.02
N LEU A 144 1.29 8.50 17.09
CA LEU A 144 1.25 9.23 18.36
C LEU A 144 0.03 8.89 19.21
N GLU A 145 -1.13 8.59 18.61
CA GLU A 145 -2.32 8.10 19.32
C GLU A 145 -2.04 6.75 19.98
N VAL A 146 -1.42 5.81 19.25
CA VAL A 146 -1.00 4.50 19.78
C VAL A 146 -0.04 4.67 20.97
N LEU A 147 0.98 5.54 20.84
CA LEU A 147 1.90 5.86 21.94
C LEU A 147 1.20 6.59 23.09
N GLY A 148 0.23 7.45 22.82
CA GLY A 148 -0.59 8.12 23.82
C GLY A 148 -1.46 7.15 24.63
N GLY A 149 -1.83 6.01 24.03
CA GLY A 149 -2.59 4.94 24.70
C GLY A 149 -1.84 4.24 25.84
N LEU A 150 -0.52 4.44 25.96
CA LEU A 150 0.29 3.99 27.11
C LEU A 150 0.11 4.88 28.34
N ASN A 151 -0.26 6.16 28.14
CA ASN A 151 -0.35 7.12 29.23
C ASN A 151 -1.41 6.70 30.26
N GLY A 152 -1.00 6.52 31.51
CA GLY A 152 -1.84 6.01 32.59
C GLY A 152 -2.02 4.49 32.64
N LYS A 153 -1.34 3.72 31.78
CA LYS A 153 -1.32 2.24 31.78
C LYS A 153 0.08 1.66 31.94
N GLU A 154 1.08 2.50 32.17
CA GLU A 154 2.50 2.14 32.18
C GLU A 154 2.81 1.04 33.19
N GLU A 155 2.24 1.15 34.39
CA GLU A 155 2.41 0.18 35.47
C GLU A 155 1.55 -1.08 35.30
N SER A 156 0.51 -1.03 34.47
CA SER A 156 -0.41 -2.16 34.25
C SER A 156 0.01 -3.07 33.10
N ILE A 157 0.89 -2.61 32.21
CA ILE A 157 1.30 -3.35 31.02
C ILE A 157 2.61 -4.10 31.31
N ASN A 158 2.51 -5.43 31.41
CA ASN A 158 3.67 -6.28 31.70
C ASN A 158 4.70 -6.31 30.55
N ASN A 159 4.24 -6.24 29.30
CA ASN A 159 5.10 -6.23 28.11
C ASN A 159 4.65 -5.11 27.16
N PRO A 160 5.28 -3.91 27.24
CA PRO A 160 4.88 -2.76 26.45
C PRO A 160 5.23 -2.92 24.97
N THR A 161 6.30 -3.64 24.63
CA THR A 161 6.68 -3.96 23.25
C THR A 161 5.57 -4.75 22.54
N ALA A 162 5.12 -5.85 23.13
CA ALA A 162 4.05 -6.68 22.57
C ALA A 162 2.72 -5.91 22.49
N TRP A 163 2.43 -5.07 23.49
CA TRP A 163 1.24 -4.23 23.50
C TRP A 163 1.26 -3.22 22.34
N LEU A 164 2.39 -2.53 22.13
CA LEU A 164 2.56 -1.56 21.04
C LEU A 164 2.48 -2.21 19.66
N ILE A 165 3.11 -3.37 19.48
CA ILE A 165 3.01 -4.16 18.25
C ILE A 165 1.54 -4.47 17.95
N ARG A 166 0.81 -5.01 18.94
CA ARG A 166 -0.61 -5.37 18.78
C ARG A 166 -1.48 -4.16 18.48
N ALA A 167 -1.25 -3.04 19.15
CA ALA A 167 -1.98 -1.80 18.94
C ALA A 167 -1.72 -1.24 17.53
N ALA A 168 -0.45 -1.18 17.11
CA ALA A 168 -0.07 -0.71 15.77
C ALA A 168 -0.67 -1.61 14.68
N GLU A 169 -0.56 -2.94 14.83
CA GLU A 169 -1.18 -3.91 13.91
C GLU A 169 -2.69 -3.66 13.77
N SER A 170 -3.39 -3.47 14.88
CA SER A 170 -4.84 -3.19 14.86
C SER A 170 -5.20 -1.92 14.09
N HIS A 171 -4.37 -0.87 14.18
CA HIS A 171 -4.59 0.36 13.42
C HIS A 171 -4.26 0.19 11.94
N ILE A 172 -3.20 -0.55 11.59
CA ILE A 172 -2.86 -0.86 10.20
C ILE A 172 -3.99 -1.64 9.53
N GLU A 173 -4.57 -2.62 10.23
CA GLU A 173 -5.71 -3.39 9.73
C GLU A 173 -6.93 -2.50 9.46
N ARG A 174 -7.26 -1.62 10.41
CA ARG A 174 -8.37 -0.67 10.25
C ARG A 174 -8.17 0.32 9.09
N LEU A 175 -6.95 0.86 8.96
CA LEU A 175 -6.61 1.79 7.87
C LEU A 175 -6.65 1.13 6.50
N GLY A 176 -6.21 -0.13 6.41
CA GLY A 176 -6.30 -0.91 5.17
C GLY A 176 -7.74 -1.06 4.67
N ASP A 177 -8.68 -1.32 5.59
CA ASP A 177 -10.10 -1.44 5.25
C ASP A 177 -10.72 -0.09 4.87
N GLU A 178 -10.34 0.99 5.56
CA GLU A 178 -10.83 2.35 5.30
C GLU A 178 -10.40 2.87 3.92
N VAL A 179 -9.14 2.66 3.53
CA VAL A 179 -8.64 3.05 2.20
C VAL A 179 -9.36 2.27 1.09
N LEU A 180 -9.62 0.99 1.30
CA LEU A 180 -10.38 0.17 0.35
C LEU A 180 -11.84 0.64 0.23
N GLN A 181 -12.48 1.00 1.35
CA GLN A 181 -13.83 1.57 1.33
C GLN A 181 -13.86 2.93 0.63
N ALA A 182 -12.88 3.80 0.90
CA ALA A 182 -12.76 5.10 0.23
C ALA A 182 -12.57 4.94 -1.29
N GLN A 183 -11.68 4.05 -1.74
CA GLN A 183 -11.49 3.76 -3.17
C GLN A 183 -12.72 3.12 -3.81
N ALA A 184 -13.43 2.24 -3.08
CA ALA A 184 -14.67 1.65 -3.57
C ALA A 184 -15.82 2.67 -3.67
N ALA A 185 -15.86 3.65 -2.76
CA ALA A 185 -16.83 4.74 -2.78
C ALA A 185 -16.51 5.81 -3.84
N GLU A 186 -15.23 6.08 -4.09
CA GLU A 186 -14.77 6.94 -5.19
C GLU A 186 -14.97 6.28 -6.55
N TRP A 187 -15.09 4.95 -6.63
CA TRP A 187 -15.48 4.29 -7.86
C TRP A 187 -16.93 4.69 -8.17
N PRO A 188 -17.19 5.56 -9.16
CA PRO A 188 -18.55 6.02 -9.41
C PRO A 188 -19.37 4.81 -9.81
N ALA A 189 -20.36 4.44 -8.99
CA ALA A 189 -21.40 3.46 -9.30
C ALA A 189 -22.33 3.95 -10.45
N GLY A 190 -21.80 4.73 -11.39
CA GLY A 190 -22.54 5.67 -12.22
C GLY A 190 -21.85 6.05 -13.54
N ARG A 191 -21.11 5.13 -14.16
CA ARG A 191 -21.09 5.06 -15.64
C ARG A 191 -22.14 4.07 -16.18
N GLU A 192 -23.15 3.72 -15.37
CA GLU A 192 -24.35 3.01 -15.82
C GLU A 192 -25.33 3.90 -16.61
N GLY A 193 -24.89 5.10 -17.04
CA GLY A 193 -25.65 6.02 -17.87
C GLY A 193 -25.09 6.23 -19.30
N THR A 194 -24.05 5.51 -19.70
CA THR A 194 -23.64 5.47 -21.12
C THR A 194 -24.28 4.23 -21.75
N THR A 195 -25.57 4.32 -22.06
CA THR A 195 -26.19 3.38 -23.00
C THR A 195 -25.49 3.60 -24.34
N TRP A 196 -24.67 2.64 -24.76
CA TRP A 196 -24.16 2.58 -26.12
C TRP A 196 -25.34 2.21 -27.02
N THR A 197 -25.97 3.20 -27.64
CA THR A 197 -26.85 2.98 -28.78
C THR A 197 -25.97 2.68 -29.99
N ALA A 198 -26.40 1.73 -30.84
CA ALA A 198 -25.67 1.30 -32.03
C ALA A 198 -25.38 2.43 -33.04
N ASP A 199 -25.99 3.60 -32.88
CA ASP A 199 -25.93 4.76 -33.78
C ASP A 199 -24.95 5.88 -33.39
N GLY A 200 -24.04 5.66 -32.42
CA GLY A 200 -22.95 6.59 -32.15
C GLY A 200 -23.23 7.69 -31.10
N ILE A 201 -22.17 8.45 -30.81
CA ILE A 201 -22.03 9.38 -29.68
C ILE A 201 -23.07 10.52 -29.77
N VAL A 202 -24.01 10.58 -28.83
CA VAL A 202 -24.84 11.78 -28.62
C VAL A 202 -24.11 12.71 -27.66
N SER A 203 -23.55 13.78 -28.22
CA SER A 203 -23.05 14.95 -27.47
C SER A 203 -24.13 15.47 -26.53
N ARG A 204 -23.85 15.52 -25.21
CA ARG A 204 -24.71 16.26 -24.29
C ARG A 204 -24.58 17.76 -24.57
N GLY A 205 -25.75 18.40 -24.69
CA GLY A 205 -25.92 19.81 -25.03
C GLY A 205 -25.44 20.80 -23.96
N PRO A 206 -25.71 22.10 -24.19
CA PRO A 206 -25.00 23.23 -23.59
C PRO A 206 -25.18 23.37 -22.07
N ILE A 207 -24.09 23.78 -21.43
CA ILE A 207 -23.99 24.15 -20.02
C ILE A 207 -24.91 25.36 -19.74
N PRO A 208 -25.87 25.29 -18.81
CA PRO A 208 -26.66 26.46 -18.43
C PRO A 208 -25.75 27.50 -17.74
N SER A 209 -25.81 28.72 -18.26
CA SER A 209 -25.03 29.88 -17.83
C SER A 209 -25.36 30.34 -16.41
N SER A 210 -24.28 30.63 -15.67
CA SER A 210 -24.13 31.64 -14.61
C SER A 210 -25.39 32.24 -13.99
N ARG A 211 -25.65 31.86 -12.73
CA ARG A 211 -26.54 32.59 -11.82
C ARG A 211 -25.72 33.64 -11.05
N SER A 212 -25.83 34.89 -11.47
CA SER A 212 -25.33 36.07 -10.78
C SER A 212 -26.08 36.26 -9.47
N GLY A 213 -25.37 36.26 -8.34
CA GLY A 213 -25.91 36.65 -7.03
C GLY A 213 -25.67 38.15 -6.78
N PRO A 214 -26.58 38.87 -6.07
CA PRO A 214 -26.45 40.30 -5.81
C PRO A 214 -25.46 40.60 -4.68
N THR A 215 -24.68 41.65 -4.86
CA THR A 215 -23.85 42.28 -3.84
C THR A 215 -24.72 43.01 -2.81
N PRO A 216 -24.58 42.73 -1.50
CA PRO A 216 -25.19 43.57 -0.46
C PRO A 216 -24.41 44.88 -0.30
N SER A 217 -25.16 45.96 -0.05
CA SER A 217 -24.70 47.35 0.15
C SER A 217 -24.10 47.60 1.53
#